data_AF-A0A2G3Q1Y5-F1
#
_entry.id   AF-A0A2G3Q1Y5-F1
#
_cell.length_a   1.000
_cell.length_b   1.000
_cell.length_c   1.000
_cell.angle_alpha   90.00
_cell.angle_beta   90.00
_cell.angle_gamma   90.00
#
_symmetry.space_group_name_H-M   'P 1'
#
loop_
_entity.id
_entity.type
_entity.pdbx_description
1 polymer ?
#
loop_
_entity_poly.entity_id
_entity_poly.type
_entity_poly.pdbx_seq_one_letter_code
_entity_poly.pdbx_strand_id
1 'polypeptide(L)'
;MKRLFHLSTTPKQLEWFEEDWEQIQHFIEKQLIDGIELGLTSTYPIDRIPQGLVEGVHLSFYPMWLDFWRGDTEKVTSILGSRDALLAYYGGEKKEVMVTSYKAQYERAKALGAKYMVFHVSHVLIEDTFTFKYDYTDEEVMEAAVELINTVFEDEQGPTLLFENLWWPGLNYMDPKLTASFLDKITYRNKGFLLDVSHLILTNPQIKTEEQAYIYIKKVVEALGTTKDSIKGVHLNKTLPKYYMQRDHSYMLKKYQEAKQGYARDTILKNHIRQLDGHQPFDHPIAKKIIELIQPEFCVYETAPNSRHELAYFIKKQNKALGILS
;
A
#
# COMPACT_ATOMS: atom_id res chain seq x y z
N MET A 1 -12.27 4.73 -15.94
CA MET A 1 -11.73 3.98 -14.79
C MET A 1 -11.60 2.52 -15.17
N LYS A 2 -10.39 1.97 -15.11
CA LYS A 2 -10.14 0.52 -15.12
C LYS A 2 -10.34 -0.06 -13.72
N ARG A 3 -10.91 -1.25 -13.63
CA ARG A 3 -11.03 -2.02 -12.39
C ARG A 3 -9.99 -3.12 -12.40
N LEU A 4 -9.22 -3.21 -11.34
CA LEU A 4 -8.15 -4.18 -11.18
C LEU A 4 -8.37 -4.97 -9.89
N PHE A 5 -7.69 -6.10 -9.73
CA PHE A 5 -7.47 -6.68 -8.39
C PHE A 5 -5.97 -6.82 -8.14
N HIS A 6 -5.59 -6.82 -6.87
CA HIS A 6 -4.19 -7.05 -6.49
C HIS A 6 -3.85 -8.54 -6.51
N LEU A 7 -2.73 -8.88 -7.14
CA LEU A 7 -2.17 -10.22 -7.13
C LEU A 7 -0.67 -10.14 -6.86
N SER A 8 -0.15 -10.98 -5.97
CA SER A 8 1.28 -11.07 -5.68
C SER A 8 1.87 -12.36 -6.21
N THR A 9 3.10 -12.31 -6.73
CA THR A 9 3.85 -13.51 -7.19
C THR A 9 4.43 -14.33 -6.03
N THR A 10 3.74 -14.35 -4.90
CA THR A 10 4.07 -15.23 -3.77
C THR A 10 3.55 -16.64 -4.05
N PRO A 11 4.25 -17.71 -3.62
CA PRO A 11 3.81 -19.09 -3.85
C PRO A 11 2.34 -19.33 -3.44
N LYS A 12 1.97 -18.86 -2.24
CA LYS A 12 0.61 -18.98 -1.70
C LYS A 12 -0.48 -18.46 -2.65
N GLN A 13 -0.27 -17.32 -3.30
CA GLN A 13 -1.28 -16.74 -4.19
C GLN A 13 -1.25 -17.35 -5.59
N LEU A 14 -0.06 -17.71 -6.10
CA LEU A 14 0.07 -18.38 -7.40
C LEU A 14 -0.54 -19.79 -7.37
N GLU A 15 -0.44 -20.51 -6.26
CA GLU A 15 -1.08 -21.82 -6.05
C GLU A 15 -2.61 -21.78 -6.26
N TRP A 16 -3.26 -20.63 -6.01
CA TRP A 16 -4.70 -20.47 -6.27
C TRP A 16 -5.07 -20.63 -7.75
N PHE A 17 -4.09 -20.45 -8.64
CA PHE A 17 -4.19 -20.56 -10.09
C PHE A 17 -3.26 -21.63 -10.64
N GLU A 18 -2.85 -22.59 -9.81
CA GLU A 18 -1.97 -23.71 -10.22
C GLU A 18 -0.64 -23.23 -10.84
N GLU A 19 -0.16 -22.06 -10.42
CA GLU A 19 1.02 -21.38 -10.97
C GLU A 19 0.94 -21.07 -12.48
N ASP A 20 -0.28 -21.03 -13.02
CA ASP A 20 -0.56 -20.85 -14.44
C ASP A 20 -1.20 -19.48 -14.74
N TRP A 21 -0.52 -18.70 -15.57
CA TRP A 21 -0.98 -17.38 -15.98
C TRP A 21 -2.18 -17.41 -16.93
N GLU A 22 -2.39 -18.50 -17.67
CA GLU A 22 -3.62 -18.67 -18.47
C GLU A 22 -4.85 -18.77 -17.56
N GLN A 23 -4.73 -19.44 -16.41
CA GLN A 23 -5.80 -19.50 -15.42
C GLN A 23 -6.10 -18.14 -14.76
N ILE A 24 -5.07 -17.31 -14.57
CA ILE A 24 -5.21 -15.93 -14.09
C ILE A 24 -5.93 -15.09 -15.14
N GLN A 25 -5.53 -15.18 -16.42
CA GLN A 25 -6.20 -14.49 -17.52
C GLN A 25 -7.68 -14.90 -17.63
N HIS A 26 -7.97 -16.20 -17.63
CA HIS A 26 -9.35 -16.69 -17.66
C HIS A 26 -10.16 -16.19 -16.45
N PHE A 27 -9.54 -16.06 -15.28
CA PHE A 27 -10.18 -15.51 -14.10
C PHE A 27 -10.52 -14.03 -14.27
N ILE A 28 -9.60 -13.21 -14.79
CA ILE A 28 -9.82 -11.79 -15.10
C ILE A 28 -11.03 -11.63 -16.04
N GLU A 29 -11.05 -12.39 -17.14
CA GLU A 29 -12.14 -12.39 -18.12
C GLU A 29 -13.47 -12.77 -17.47
N LYS A 30 -13.48 -13.86 -16.70
CA LYS A 30 -14.68 -14.37 -16.02
C LYS A 30 -15.23 -13.41 -14.97
N GLN A 31 -14.37 -12.68 -14.27
CA GLN A 31 -14.78 -11.69 -13.26
C GLN A 31 -15.10 -10.32 -13.86
N LEU A 32 -14.96 -10.15 -15.18
CA LEU A 32 -15.12 -8.88 -15.89
C LEU A 32 -14.25 -7.78 -15.25
N ILE A 33 -12.98 -8.08 -15.02
CA ILE A 33 -11.97 -7.17 -14.49
C ILE A 33 -11.02 -6.79 -15.64
N ASP A 34 -10.43 -5.59 -15.59
CA ASP A 34 -9.67 -5.00 -16.70
C ASP A 34 -8.16 -5.34 -16.65
N GLY A 35 -7.69 -6.04 -15.61
CA GLY A 35 -6.30 -6.42 -15.41
C GLY A 35 -5.95 -6.58 -13.93
N ILE A 36 -4.64 -6.60 -13.63
CA ILE A 36 -4.14 -6.70 -12.26
C ILE A 36 -3.19 -5.55 -11.91
N GLU A 37 -3.18 -5.22 -10.62
CA GLU A 37 -2.02 -4.63 -9.99
C GLU A 37 -1.16 -5.75 -9.40
N LEU A 38 0.13 -5.75 -9.72
CA LEU A 38 1.04 -6.86 -9.43
C LEU A 38 1.98 -6.52 -8.28
N GLY A 39 1.90 -7.27 -7.18
CA GLY A 39 2.96 -7.37 -6.17
C GLY A 39 4.06 -8.31 -6.63
N LEU A 40 5.15 -7.77 -7.17
CA LEU A 40 6.20 -8.57 -7.79
C LEU A 40 7.33 -8.91 -6.81
N THR A 41 7.51 -10.20 -6.51
CA THR A 41 8.69 -10.68 -5.78
C THR A 41 9.95 -10.53 -6.62
N SER A 42 11.05 -10.11 -6.00
CA SER A 42 12.27 -9.67 -6.69
C SER A 42 12.92 -10.72 -7.60
N THR A 43 12.70 -12.00 -7.34
CA THR A 43 13.30 -13.12 -8.10
C THR A 43 12.34 -13.79 -9.09
N TYR A 44 11.08 -13.36 -9.15
CA TYR A 44 10.11 -14.01 -10.04
C TYR A 44 10.47 -13.78 -11.53
N PRO A 45 10.42 -14.80 -12.40
CA PRO A 45 10.73 -14.65 -13.82
C PRO A 45 9.60 -13.92 -14.57
N ILE A 46 9.81 -12.64 -14.88
CA ILE A 46 8.80 -11.77 -15.50
C ILE A 46 8.40 -12.19 -16.92
N ASP A 47 9.25 -12.96 -17.61
CA ASP A 47 9.00 -13.54 -18.92
C ASP A 47 7.85 -14.57 -18.92
N ARG A 48 7.50 -15.10 -17.73
CA ARG A 48 6.32 -15.97 -17.56
C ARG A 48 5.00 -15.21 -17.55
N ILE A 49 5.04 -13.89 -17.38
CA ILE A 49 3.84 -13.06 -17.23
C ILE A 49 3.38 -12.61 -18.62
N PRO A 50 2.16 -12.98 -19.06
CA PRO A 50 1.62 -12.54 -20.34
C PRO A 50 1.52 -11.01 -20.42
N GLN A 51 1.89 -10.47 -21.57
CA GLN A 51 1.80 -9.04 -21.85
C GLN A 51 0.35 -8.57 -21.83
N GLY A 52 0.13 -7.37 -21.30
CA GLY A 52 -1.20 -6.74 -21.26
C GLY A 52 -2.10 -7.14 -20.09
N LEU A 53 -1.70 -8.08 -19.22
CA LEU A 53 -2.44 -8.39 -17.99
C LEU A 53 -2.13 -7.42 -16.84
N VAL A 54 -0.88 -6.99 -16.75
CA VAL A 54 -0.38 -6.12 -15.67
C VAL A 54 -0.61 -4.67 -16.05
N GLU A 55 -1.43 -3.97 -15.26
CA GLU A 55 -1.72 -2.56 -15.46
C GLU A 55 -0.90 -1.68 -14.51
N GLY A 56 -0.64 -2.16 -13.29
CA GLY A 56 0.18 -1.51 -12.28
C GLY A 56 1.12 -2.47 -11.57
N VAL A 57 2.21 -1.96 -11.00
CA VAL A 57 3.14 -2.73 -10.16
C VAL A 57 3.20 -2.12 -8.76
N HIS A 58 2.85 -2.90 -7.75
CA HIS A 58 2.99 -2.50 -6.36
C HIS A 58 4.44 -2.72 -5.92
N LEU A 59 5.17 -1.63 -5.62
CA LEU A 59 6.57 -1.72 -5.22
C LEU A 59 6.69 -2.26 -3.79
N SER A 60 7.87 -2.81 -3.49
CA SER A 60 8.20 -3.29 -2.15
C SER A 60 8.16 -2.16 -1.14
N PHE A 61 7.66 -2.48 0.05
CA PHE A 61 7.55 -1.55 1.16
C PHE A 61 8.44 -1.96 2.33
N TYR A 62 9.15 -0.98 2.89
CA TYR A 62 9.98 -1.12 4.07
C TYR A 62 9.42 -0.22 5.17
N PRO A 63 8.52 -0.69 6.05
CA PRO A 63 7.92 0.14 7.11
C PRO A 63 8.94 0.90 7.98
N MET A 64 10.09 0.28 8.27
CA MET A 64 11.10 0.82 9.19
C MET A 64 12.30 1.49 8.49
N TRP A 65 12.10 2.10 7.31
CA TRP A 65 13.21 2.51 6.43
C TRP A 65 13.96 3.81 6.79
N LEU A 66 13.33 4.77 7.48
CA LEU A 66 13.85 6.15 7.58
C LEU A 66 15.22 6.22 8.28
N ASP A 67 15.37 5.57 9.42
CA ASP A 67 16.65 5.54 10.16
C ASP A 67 17.75 4.85 9.34
N PHE A 68 17.39 3.82 8.56
CA PHE A 68 18.32 3.15 7.66
C PHE A 68 18.76 4.06 6.51
N TRP A 69 17.83 4.82 5.93
CA TRP A 69 18.13 5.82 4.90
C TRP A 69 19.07 6.93 5.41
N ARG A 70 18.85 7.37 6.65
CA ARG A 70 19.69 8.36 7.35
C ARG A 70 21.07 7.81 7.75
N GLY A 71 21.29 6.50 7.64
CA GLY A 71 22.55 5.84 7.99
C GLY A 71 22.74 5.60 9.49
N ASP A 72 21.66 5.62 10.28
CA ASP A 72 21.70 5.32 11.72
C ASP A 72 21.69 3.80 11.95
N THR A 73 22.81 3.16 11.60
CA THR A 73 22.96 1.70 11.66
C THR A 73 22.83 1.17 13.10
N GLU A 74 23.23 1.95 14.11
CA GLU A 74 23.11 1.56 15.52
C GLU A 74 21.64 1.45 15.93
N LYS A 75 20.84 2.49 15.66
CA LYS A 75 19.40 2.48 15.94
C LYS A 75 18.69 1.38 15.17
N VAL A 76 18.97 1.23 13.87
CA VAL A 76 18.36 0.18 13.03
C VAL A 76 18.72 -1.22 13.54
N THR A 77 19.97 -1.45 13.93
CA THR A 77 20.40 -2.73 14.50
C THR A 77 19.68 -3.01 15.82
N SER A 78 19.49 -1.98 16.66
CA SER A 78 18.73 -2.13 17.90
C SER A 78 17.25 -2.45 17.64
N ILE A 79 16.64 -1.83 16.65
CA ILE A 79 15.23 -2.07 16.26
C ILE A 79 15.05 -3.51 15.76
N LEU A 80 15.95 -3.96 14.88
CA LEU A 80 15.88 -5.30 14.28
C LEU A 80 16.44 -6.41 15.19
N GLY A 81 17.19 -6.03 16.22
CA GLY A 81 17.75 -6.90 17.25
C GLY A 81 19.11 -7.51 16.91
N SER A 82 19.55 -7.48 15.66
CA SER A 82 20.91 -7.92 15.27
C SER A 82 21.34 -7.38 13.90
N ARG A 83 22.65 -7.42 13.66
CA ARG A 83 23.25 -7.11 12.35
C ARG A 83 22.78 -8.09 11.27
N ASP A 84 22.65 -9.36 11.60
CA ASP A 84 22.15 -10.38 10.67
C ASP A 84 20.69 -10.13 10.28
N ALA A 85 19.86 -9.67 11.22
CA ALA A 85 18.48 -9.28 10.94
C ALA A 85 18.41 -8.04 10.03
N LEU A 86 19.31 -7.07 10.22
CA LEU A 86 19.47 -5.91 9.33
C LEU A 86 19.80 -6.35 7.90
N LEU A 87 20.81 -7.21 7.74
CA LEU A 87 21.20 -7.74 6.44
C LEU A 87 20.06 -8.53 5.77
N ALA A 88 19.34 -9.34 6.54
CA ALA A 88 18.20 -10.10 6.04
C ALA A 88 17.02 -9.20 5.62
N TYR A 89 16.80 -8.08 6.32
CA TYR A 89 15.68 -7.17 6.07
C TYR A 89 15.94 -6.22 4.89
N TYR A 90 17.13 -5.59 4.83
CA TYR A 90 17.47 -4.61 3.80
C TYR A 90 18.27 -5.17 2.62
N GLY A 91 18.88 -6.35 2.76
CA GLY A 91 19.79 -6.91 1.76
C GLY A 91 21.20 -6.34 1.79
N GLY A 92 21.51 -5.48 2.77
CA GLY A 92 22.85 -4.95 3.02
C GLY A 92 22.84 -3.83 4.07
N GLU A 93 24.00 -3.23 4.30
CA GLU A 93 24.22 -2.33 5.46
C GLU A 93 24.11 -0.85 5.15
N LYS A 94 24.08 -0.50 3.87
CA LYS A 94 24.11 0.88 3.42
C LYS A 94 22.88 1.20 2.59
N LYS A 95 22.42 2.44 2.66
CA LYS A 95 21.22 2.93 1.98
C LYS A 95 21.20 2.68 0.46
N GLU A 96 22.35 2.53 -0.18
CA GLU A 96 22.46 2.23 -1.61
C GLU A 96 21.80 0.90 -2.00
N VAL A 97 21.60 -0.04 -1.05
CA VAL A 97 20.85 -1.28 -1.33
C VAL A 97 19.37 -1.00 -1.61
N MET A 98 18.78 0.00 -0.93
CA MET A 98 17.41 0.43 -1.22
C MET A 98 17.32 1.08 -2.60
N VAL A 99 18.28 1.94 -2.94
CA VAL A 99 18.36 2.56 -4.27
C VAL A 99 18.44 1.49 -5.36
N THR A 100 19.34 0.52 -5.19
CA THR A 100 19.53 -0.60 -6.12
C THR A 100 18.25 -1.44 -6.25
N SER A 101 17.59 -1.74 -5.13
CA SER A 101 16.34 -2.50 -5.10
C SER A 101 15.23 -1.78 -5.88
N TYR A 102 15.00 -0.49 -5.64
CA TYR A 102 13.95 0.24 -6.35
C TYR A 102 14.28 0.48 -7.83
N LYS A 103 15.56 0.71 -8.20
CA LYS A 103 15.97 0.77 -9.62
C LYS A 103 15.69 -0.55 -10.34
N ALA A 104 15.94 -1.69 -9.70
CA ALA A 104 15.63 -2.99 -10.27
C ALA A 104 14.10 -3.19 -10.43
N GLN A 105 13.31 -2.77 -9.45
CA GLN A 105 11.84 -2.86 -9.54
C GLN A 105 11.28 -1.94 -10.64
N TYR A 106 11.84 -0.74 -10.80
CA TYR A 106 11.51 0.20 -11.87
C TYR A 106 11.71 -0.40 -13.27
N GLU A 107 12.90 -0.97 -13.53
CA GLU A 107 13.19 -1.59 -14.82
C GLU A 107 12.31 -2.82 -15.09
N ARG A 108 11.97 -3.59 -14.05
CA ARG A 108 11.02 -4.71 -14.17
C ARG A 108 9.60 -4.23 -14.48
N ALA A 109 9.14 -3.16 -13.85
CA ALA A 109 7.84 -2.56 -14.15
C ALA A 109 7.77 -2.04 -15.60
N LYS A 110 8.86 -1.42 -16.09
CA LYS A 110 9.00 -1.02 -17.50
C LYS A 110 8.94 -2.23 -18.45
N ALA A 111 9.68 -3.29 -18.16
CA ALA A 111 9.70 -4.49 -18.98
C ALA A 111 8.34 -5.21 -19.04
N LEU A 112 7.53 -5.08 -17.99
CA LEU A 112 6.15 -5.57 -17.94
C LEU A 112 5.14 -4.67 -18.67
N GLY A 113 5.56 -3.49 -19.14
CA GLY A 113 4.65 -2.52 -19.76
C GLY A 113 3.64 -1.92 -18.79
N ALA A 114 3.96 -1.89 -17.48
CA ALA A 114 3.07 -1.34 -16.48
C ALA A 114 2.77 0.15 -16.74
N LYS A 115 1.55 0.59 -16.48
CA LYS A 115 1.14 2.00 -16.66
C LYS A 115 1.47 2.85 -15.46
N TYR A 116 1.52 2.22 -14.29
CA TYR A 116 1.87 2.89 -13.04
C TYR A 116 2.60 1.96 -12.07
N MET A 117 3.23 2.55 -11.08
CA MET A 117 3.80 1.89 -9.93
C MET A 117 3.23 2.51 -8.66
N VAL A 118 3.10 1.72 -7.60
CA VAL A 118 2.65 2.20 -6.29
C VAL A 118 3.81 2.24 -5.32
N PHE A 119 4.01 3.38 -4.65
CA PHE A 119 5.05 3.61 -3.66
C PHE A 119 4.45 4.14 -2.36
N HIS A 120 4.56 3.38 -1.29
CA HIS A 120 4.14 3.80 0.04
C HIS A 120 5.05 4.90 0.60
N VAL A 121 4.47 6.00 1.07
CA VAL A 121 5.22 7.09 1.73
C VAL A 121 4.87 7.10 3.21
N SER A 122 5.54 6.24 3.98
CA SER A 122 5.33 6.18 5.43
C SER A 122 6.51 5.57 6.17
N HIS A 123 6.63 5.87 7.46
CA HIS A 123 7.55 5.23 8.38
C HIS A 123 6.87 4.92 9.71
N VAL A 124 7.08 3.70 10.22
CA VAL A 124 6.58 3.31 11.54
C VAL A 124 7.49 2.27 12.18
N LEU A 125 7.71 2.39 13.49
CA LEU A 125 8.33 1.33 14.29
C LEU A 125 7.27 0.35 14.79
N ILE A 126 7.66 -0.90 15.01
CA ILE A 126 6.70 -1.94 15.41
C ILE A 126 5.95 -1.57 16.69
N GLU A 127 6.65 -1.06 17.71
CA GLU A 127 6.02 -0.70 18.98
C GLU A 127 5.02 0.46 18.82
N ASP A 128 5.32 1.42 17.94
CA ASP A 128 4.49 2.58 17.65
C ASP A 128 3.15 2.18 17.03
N THR A 129 3.09 1.02 16.35
CA THR A 129 1.82 0.50 15.83
C THR A 129 0.81 0.23 16.95
N PHE A 130 1.28 -0.18 18.13
CA PHE A 130 0.43 -0.44 19.29
C PHE A 130 0.12 0.82 20.09
N THR A 131 1.04 1.77 20.17
CA THR A 131 0.91 2.95 21.02
C THR A 131 0.26 4.14 20.32
N PHE A 132 0.31 4.18 18.98
CA PHE A 132 -0.04 5.33 18.14
C PHE A 132 0.68 6.62 18.55
N LYS A 133 1.90 6.48 19.08
CA LYS A 133 2.80 7.58 19.42
C LYS A 133 4.03 7.43 18.55
N TYR A 134 4.36 8.49 17.84
CA TYR A 134 5.40 8.48 16.83
C TYR A 134 6.46 9.53 17.19
N ASP A 135 7.72 9.15 17.06
CA ASP A 135 8.86 10.06 17.22
C ASP A 135 9.20 10.81 15.92
N TYR A 136 8.44 10.55 14.85
CA TYR A 136 8.67 11.10 13.50
C TYR A 136 7.46 11.91 13.06
N THR A 137 7.72 13.02 12.38
CA THR A 137 6.69 13.85 11.77
C THR A 137 6.41 13.44 10.31
N ASP A 138 5.24 13.83 9.81
CA ASP A 138 4.90 13.64 8.40
C ASP A 138 5.93 14.32 7.47
N GLU A 139 6.34 15.55 7.82
CA GLU A 139 7.31 16.32 7.06
C GLU A 139 8.65 15.60 6.95
N GLU A 140 9.20 15.10 8.05
CA GLU A 140 10.48 14.37 8.04
C GLU A 140 10.47 13.14 7.15
N VAL A 141 9.39 12.36 7.20
CA VAL A 141 9.24 11.14 6.38
C VAL A 141 9.11 11.51 4.91
N MET A 142 8.29 12.51 4.60
CA MET A 142 8.05 12.96 3.22
C MET A 142 9.28 13.61 2.60
N GLU A 143 10.07 14.37 3.36
CA GLU A 143 11.33 14.96 2.87
C GLU A 143 12.37 13.89 2.56
N ALA A 144 12.56 12.91 3.44
CA ALA A 144 13.44 11.78 3.16
C ALA A 144 12.94 10.96 1.95
N ALA A 145 11.61 10.83 1.79
CA ALA A 145 11.05 10.09 0.66
C ALA A 145 11.35 10.81 -0.65
N VAL A 146 11.24 12.15 -0.69
CA VAL A 146 11.66 12.97 -1.84
C VAL A 146 13.11 12.69 -2.21
N GLU A 147 14.04 12.67 -1.25
CA GLU A 147 15.44 12.37 -1.51
C GLU A 147 15.64 10.99 -2.15
N LEU A 148 15.01 9.96 -1.57
CA LEU A 148 15.08 8.59 -2.07
C LEU A 148 14.48 8.49 -3.49
N ILE A 149 13.28 9.03 -3.70
CA ILE A 149 12.57 9.01 -4.98
C ILE A 149 13.41 9.68 -6.07
N ASN A 150 13.91 10.89 -5.80
CA ASN A 150 14.72 11.65 -6.77
C ASN A 150 16.08 10.99 -7.05
N THR A 151 16.58 10.14 -6.14
CA THR A 151 17.81 9.35 -6.34
C THR A 151 17.56 8.09 -7.20
N VAL A 152 16.35 7.56 -7.16
CA VAL A 152 15.99 6.30 -7.82
C VAL A 152 15.45 6.53 -9.23
N PHE A 153 14.51 7.46 -9.39
CA PHE A 153 13.67 7.59 -10.58
C PHE A 153 14.05 8.83 -11.39
N GLU A 154 14.66 8.62 -12.55
CA GLU A 154 15.20 9.72 -13.39
C GLU A 154 14.58 9.77 -14.81
N ASP A 155 13.87 8.72 -15.26
CA ASP A 155 13.46 8.52 -16.66
C ASP A 155 11.97 8.79 -16.92
N GLU A 156 11.67 9.88 -17.63
CA GLU A 156 10.30 10.31 -17.96
C GLU A 156 9.50 9.34 -18.85
N GLN A 157 10.14 8.32 -19.45
CA GLN A 157 9.47 7.32 -20.28
C GLN A 157 8.95 6.11 -19.48
N GLY A 158 9.13 6.09 -18.17
CA GLY A 158 8.64 5.01 -17.31
C GLY A 158 7.16 5.10 -16.91
N PRO A 159 6.67 4.07 -16.17
CA PRO A 159 5.33 4.05 -15.60
C PRO A 159 5.09 5.23 -14.65
N THR A 160 3.84 5.64 -14.50
CA THR A 160 3.46 6.70 -13.56
C THR A 160 3.77 6.29 -12.12
N LEU A 161 4.55 7.06 -11.38
CA LEU A 161 4.80 6.80 -9.97
C LEU A 161 3.67 7.38 -9.12
N LEU A 162 2.86 6.51 -8.52
CA LEU A 162 1.76 6.88 -7.63
C LEU A 162 2.16 6.72 -6.18
N PHE A 163 2.04 7.79 -5.39
CA PHE A 163 2.33 7.76 -3.97
C PHE A 163 1.07 7.43 -3.19
N GLU A 164 1.14 6.35 -2.43
CA GLU A 164 0.02 5.85 -1.62
C GLU A 164 0.09 6.40 -0.20
N ASN A 165 -1.07 6.84 0.29
CA ASN A 165 -1.22 7.30 1.67
C ASN A 165 -1.31 6.14 2.65
N LEU A 166 -0.74 6.32 3.84
CA LEU A 166 -0.93 5.45 5.00
C LEU A 166 -1.56 6.26 6.14
N TRP A 167 -1.74 5.65 7.32
CA TRP A 167 -2.23 6.33 8.53
C TRP A 167 -1.15 6.64 9.57
N TRP A 168 0.10 6.29 9.24
CA TRP A 168 1.30 6.53 10.02
C TRP A 168 2.06 7.76 9.50
N PRO A 169 3.10 8.24 10.20
CA PRO A 169 3.91 9.38 9.76
C PRO A 169 4.32 9.26 8.29
N GLY A 170 4.06 10.31 7.51
CA GLY A 170 4.33 10.39 6.07
C GLY A 170 3.16 10.99 5.29
N LEU A 171 2.86 10.43 4.13
CA LEU A 171 1.70 10.85 3.33
C LEU A 171 0.42 10.28 3.95
N ASN A 172 -0.38 11.12 4.57
CA ASN A 172 -1.68 10.75 5.16
C ASN A 172 -2.85 11.67 4.70
N TYR A 173 -2.57 12.63 3.81
CA TYR A 173 -3.48 13.67 3.30
C TYR A 173 -4.04 14.67 4.33
N MET A 174 -3.60 14.65 5.59
CA MET A 174 -4.14 15.53 6.63
C MET A 174 -3.63 16.98 6.52
N ASP A 175 -2.47 17.17 5.90
CA ASP A 175 -1.93 18.49 5.57
C ASP A 175 -1.93 18.69 4.03
N PRO A 176 -2.90 19.46 3.49
CA PRO A 176 -2.96 19.76 2.05
C PRO A 176 -1.73 20.49 1.51
N LYS A 177 -1.09 21.37 2.31
CA LYS A 177 0.08 22.13 1.87
C LYS A 177 1.31 21.24 1.78
N LEU A 178 1.51 20.40 2.79
CA LEU A 178 2.59 19.42 2.78
C LEU A 178 2.39 18.41 1.64
N THR A 179 1.16 17.93 1.42
CA THR A 179 0.81 17.03 0.31
C THR A 179 1.16 17.65 -1.05
N ALA A 180 0.76 18.91 -1.28
CA ALA A 180 1.08 19.61 -2.52
C ALA A 180 2.59 19.80 -2.69
N SER A 181 3.26 20.30 -1.64
CA SER A 181 4.71 20.53 -1.66
C SER A 181 5.51 19.25 -1.90
N PHE A 182 5.06 18.10 -1.39
CA PHE A 182 5.72 16.82 -1.62
C PHE A 182 5.76 16.46 -3.11
N LEU A 183 4.63 16.58 -3.80
CA LEU A 183 4.55 16.27 -5.24
C LEU A 183 5.43 17.24 -6.06
N ASP A 184 5.46 18.52 -5.68
CA ASP A 184 6.27 19.56 -6.33
C ASP A 184 7.78 19.32 -6.18
N LYS A 185 8.23 18.80 -5.02
CA LYS A 185 9.65 18.53 -4.74
C LYS A 185 10.20 17.30 -5.48
N ILE A 186 9.33 16.42 -6.00
CA ILE A 186 9.77 15.25 -6.76
C ILE A 186 10.17 15.68 -8.17
N THR A 187 11.29 15.19 -8.70
CA THR A 187 11.77 15.55 -10.05
C THR A 187 11.17 14.65 -11.14
N TYR A 188 10.83 13.40 -10.80
CA TYR A 188 10.16 12.48 -11.71
C TYR A 188 8.86 13.09 -12.25
N ARG A 189 8.72 13.23 -13.57
CA ARG A 189 7.58 13.97 -14.14
C ARG A 189 6.29 13.16 -14.14
N ASN A 190 6.38 11.88 -14.46
CA ASN A 190 5.20 11.03 -14.56
C ASN A 190 4.78 10.55 -13.16
N LYS A 191 4.10 11.40 -12.41
CA LYS A 191 3.75 11.13 -11.01
C LYS A 191 2.30 11.45 -10.71
N GLY A 192 1.85 11.00 -9.54
CA GLY A 192 0.55 11.30 -8.99
C GLY A 192 0.38 10.64 -7.62
N PHE A 193 -0.87 10.56 -7.20
CA PHE A 193 -1.25 9.96 -5.94
C PHE A 193 -2.14 8.74 -6.17
N LEU A 194 -2.06 7.82 -5.22
CA LEU A 194 -3.03 6.74 -5.04
C LEU A 194 -3.67 6.90 -3.67
N LEU A 195 -5.01 6.91 -3.63
CA LEU A 195 -5.74 6.97 -2.37
C LEU A 195 -6.14 5.57 -1.93
N ASP A 196 -5.55 5.09 -0.84
CA ASP A 196 -6.08 3.93 -0.12
C ASP A 196 -7.17 4.36 0.86
N VAL A 197 -8.34 3.72 0.70
CA VAL A 197 -9.56 4.06 1.43
C VAL A 197 -9.46 3.66 2.90
N SER A 198 -8.95 2.48 3.23
CA SER A 198 -8.82 2.03 4.62
C SER A 198 -7.78 2.82 5.38
N HIS A 199 -6.64 3.08 4.76
CA HIS A 199 -5.58 3.91 5.31
C HIS A 199 -6.09 5.30 5.64
N LEU A 200 -6.82 5.94 4.72
CA LEU A 200 -7.39 7.26 5.00
C LEU A 200 -8.40 7.17 6.16
N ILE A 201 -9.28 6.17 6.20
CA ILE A 201 -10.22 5.98 7.31
C ILE A 201 -9.49 5.82 8.66
N LEU A 202 -8.36 5.11 8.69
CA LEU A 202 -7.58 4.86 9.91
C LEU A 202 -6.99 6.12 10.56
N THR A 203 -6.82 7.21 9.81
CA THR A 203 -6.45 8.51 10.37
C THR A 203 -7.50 9.11 11.31
N ASN A 204 -8.73 8.56 11.32
CA ASN A 204 -9.81 8.97 12.22
C ASN A 204 -10.36 7.78 13.04
N PRO A 205 -9.92 7.62 14.30
CA PRO A 205 -10.28 6.48 15.15
C PRO A 205 -11.73 6.54 15.68
N GLN A 206 -12.57 7.47 15.21
CA GLN A 206 -13.98 7.57 15.62
C GLN A 206 -14.94 6.95 14.60
N ILE A 207 -14.46 6.57 13.41
CA ILE A 207 -15.29 6.06 12.31
C ILE A 207 -15.76 4.64 12.62
N LYS A 208 -17.08 4.44 12.61
CA LYS A 208 -17.74 3.15 12.86
C LYS A 208 -18.76 2.73 11.79
N THR A 209 -19.05 3.58 10.80
CA THR A 209 -19.93 3.23 9.67
C THR A 209 -19.38 3.77 8.35
N GLU A 210 -19.84 3.19 7.25
CA GLU A 210 -19.49 3.58 5.89
C GLU A 210 -19.96 5.02 5.55
N GLU A 211 -21.09 5.49 6.11
CA GLU A 211 -21.51 6.89 5.98
C GLU A 211 -20.51 7.85 6.61
N GLN A 212 -20.03 7.52 7.81
CA GLN A 212 -19.01 8.32 8.49
C GLN A 212 -17.69 8.32 7.71
N ALA A 213 -17.30 7.15 7.18
CA ALA A 213 -16.14 7.02 6.31
C ALA A 213 -16.25 7.95 5.09
N TYR A 214 -17.38 7.92 4.37
CA TYR A 214 -17.56 8.79 3.20
C TYR A 214 -17.55 10.28 3.54
N ILE A 215 -18.25 10.69 4.60
CA ILE A 215 -18.25 12.10 5.04
C ILE A 215 -16.83 12.55 5.34
N TYR A 216 -16.04 11.70 5.99
CA TYR A 216 -14.66 11.98 6.32
C TYR A 216 -13.76 12.04 5.08
N ILE A 217 -13.80 11.03 4.21
CA ILE A 217 -13.04 10.99 2.95
C ILE A 217 -13.36 12.21 2.10
N LYS A 218 -14.66 12.56 1.96
CA LYS A 218 -15.09 13.74 1.24
C LYS A 218 -14.46 15.02 1.78
N LYS A 219 -14.51 15.22 3.09
CA LYS A 219 -13.89 16.38 3.74
C LYS A 219 -12.39 16.46 3.43
N VAL A 220 -11.66 15.35 3.55
CA VAL A 220 -10.21 15.33 3.32
C VAL A 220 -9.87 15.60 1.85
N VAL A 221 -10.51 14.88 0.93
CA VAL A 221 -10.27 15.02 -0.51
C VAL A 221 -10.64 16.42 -1.01
N GLU A 222 -11.72 17.02 -0.51
CA GLU A 222 -12.08 18.41 -0.86
C GLU A 222 -11.07 19.42 -0.30
N ALA A 223 -10.49 19.16 0.88
CA ALA A 223 -9.47 20.02 1.48
C ALA A 223 -8.14 20.04 0.71
N LEU A 224 -7.86 19.01 -0.10
CA LEU A 224 -6.69 18.97 -0.99
C LEU A 224 -6.76 20.02 -2.12
N GLY A 225 -7.90 20.67 -2.35
CA GLY A 225 -8.05 21.66 -3.41
C GLY A 225 -7.77 21.06 -4.79
N THR A 226 -6.90 21.69 -5.57
CA THR A 226 -6.50 21.20 -6.91
C THR A 226 -5.55 19.99 -6.84
N THR A 227 -4.90 19.75 -5.70
CA THR A 227 -3.98 18.59 -5.56
C THR A 227 -4.73 17.26 -5.68
N LYS A 228 -6.04 17.22 -5.38
CA LYS A 228 -6.86 16.02 -5.57
C LYS A 228 -6.90 15.55 -7.03
N ASP A 229 -6.71 16.45 -8.00
CA ASP A 229 -6.73 16.12 -9.43
C ASP A 229 -5.49 15.30 -9.83
N SER A 230 -4.50 15.19 -8.93
CA SER A 230 -3.34 14.30 -9.09
C SER A 230 -3.60 12.88 -8.54
N ILE A 231 -4.76 12.59 -7.93
CA ILE A 231 -5.14 11.24 -7.49
C ILE A 231 -5.61 10.45 -8.70
N LYS A 232 -4.76 9.53 -9.18
CA LYS A 232 -5.03 8.72 -10.38
C LYS A 232 -5.50 7.30 -10.04
N GLY A 233 -5.15 6.81 -8.86
CA GLY A 233 -5.49 5.47 -8.38
C GLY A 233 -6.30 5.50 -7.09
N VAL A 234 -7.10 4.46 -6.89
CA VAL A 234 -7.74 4.15 -5.61
C VAL A 234 -7.52 2.68 -5.28
N HIS A 235 -7.01 2.39 -4.08
CA HIS A 235 -7.16 1.07 -3.46
C HIS A 235 -8.48 1.04 -2.70
N LEU A 236 -9.40 0.24 -3.21
CA LEU A 236 -10.75 0.09 -2.67
C LEU A 236 -10.79 -1.14 -1.77
N ASN A 237 -10.77 -0.85 -0.47
CA ASN A 237 -10.90 -1.79 0.63
C ASN A 237 -11.58 -1.06 1.80
N LYS A 238 -11.92 -1.78 2.87
CA LYS A 238 -12.70 -1.26 4.00
C LYS A 238 -12.12 -1.63 5.35
N THR A 239 -12.06 -0.63 6.22
CA THR A 239 -11.94 -0.76 7.67
C THR A 239 -12.89 0.19 8.39
N LEU A 240 -13.22 -0.10 9.65
CA LEU A 240 -14.06 0.71 10.53
C LEU A 240 -13.42 0.74 11.93
N PRO A 241 -12.48 1.65 12.18
CA PRO A 241 -11.48 1.49 13.23
C PRO A 241 -12.00 1.69 14.66
N LYS A 242 -13.16 2.34 14.85
CA LYS A 242 -13.62 2.83 16.14
C LYS A 242 -13.44 1.83 17.28
N TYR A 243 -13.95 0.61 17.12
CA TYR A 243 -13.97 -0.36 18.22
C TYR A 243 -12.61 -0.99 18.51
N TYR A 244 -11.69 -0.99 17.55
CA TYR A 244 -10.37 -1.57 17.73
C TYR A 244 -9.39 -0.53 18.26
N MET A 245 -9.25 0.62 17.58
CA MET A 245 -8.30 1.67 17.96
C MET A 245 -8.59 2.35 19.31
N GLN A 246 -9.83 2.25 19.81
CA GLN A 246 -10.20 2.77 21.14
C GLN A 246 -9.87 1.81 22.29
N ARG A 247 -9.38 0.59 21.99
CA ARG A 247 -8.97 -0.34 23.02
C ARG A 247 -7.61 0.07 23.56
N ASP A 248 -7.36 -0.24 24.82
CA ASP A 248 -6.00 -0.21 25.34
C ASP A 248 -5.20 -1.37 24.73
N HIS A 249 -4.16 -1.04 23.97
CA HIS A 249 -3.26 -1.99 23.34
C HIS A 249 -2.00 -2.28 24.18
N SER A 250 -1.86 -1.69 25.38
CA SER A 250 -0.73 -1.90 26.29
C SER A 250 -0.47 -3.39 26.57
N TYR A 251 -1.54 -4.17 26.75
CA TYR A 251 -1.45 -5.61 26.97
C TYR A 251 -0.87 -6.35 25.74
N MET A 252 -1.24 -5.95 24.52
CA MET A 252 -0.71 -6.57 23.31
C MET A 252 0.75 -6.18 23.07
N LEU A 253 1.11 -4.93 23.35
CA LEU A 253 2.50 -4.47 23.31
C LEU A 253 3.36 -5.26 24.29
N LYS A 254 2.91 -5.40 25.54
CA LYS A 254 3.60 -6.23 26.54
C LYS A 254 3.77 -7.68 26.06
N LYS A 255 2.71 -8.28 25.52
CA LYS A 255 2.75 -9.63 24.97
C LYS A 255 3.75 -9.74 23.79
N TYR A 256 3.82 -8.73 22.93
CA TYR A 256 4.79 -8.66 21.84
C TYR A 256 6.23 -8.59 22.38
N GLN A 257 6.49 -7.71 23.34
CA GLN A 257 7.81 -7.53 23.94
C GLN A 257 8.30 -8.80 24.66
N GLU A 258 7.41 -9.48 25.40
CA GLU A 258 7.72 -10.71 26.13
C GLU A 258 7.80 -11.96 25.24
N ALA A 259 7.22 -11.92 24.04
CA ALA A 259 7.24 -13.06 23.12
C ALA A 259 8.67 -13.32 22.59
N LYS A 260 8.98 -14.61 22.41
CA LYS A 260 10.22 -15.04 21.72
C LYS A 260 10.23 -14.50 20.28
N GLN A 261 11.40 -14.08 19.83
CA GLN A 261 11.62 -13.63 18.45
C GLN A 261 11.16 -14.68 17.42
N GLY A 262 10.75 -14.21 16.24
CA GLY A 262 10.21 -15.04 15.17
C GLY A 262 8.70 -15.23 15.26
N TYR A 263 8.22 -16.46 14.98
CA TYR A 263 6.81 -16.75 14.70
C TYR A 263 5.81 -16.18 15.73
N ALA A 264 6.14 -16.19 17.03
CA ALA A 264 5.24 -15.71 18.07
C ALA A 264 5.02 -14.19 17.98
N ARG A 265 6.11 -13.40 17.84
CA ARG A 265 6.03 -11.94 17.64
C ARG A 265 5.35 -11.59 16.32
N ASP A 266 5.70 -12.27 15.24
CA ASP A 266 5.08 -12.07 13.93
C ASP A 266 3.58 -12.31 13.96
N THR A 267 3.13 -13.33 14.69
CA THR A 267 1.71 -13.64 14.82
C THR A 267 0.97 -12.56 15.59
N ILE A 268 1.56 -12.01 16.66
CA ILE A 268 0.94 -10.92 17.43
C ILE A 268 0.83 -9.67 16.56
N LEU A 269 1.92 -9.28 15.90
CA LEU A 269 1.96 -8.11 15.03
C LEU A 269 0.99 -8.23 13.85
N LYS A 270 1.02 -9.36 13.11
CA LYS A 270 0.12 -9.59 11.98
C LYS A 270 -1.35 -9.56 12.40
N ASN A 271 -1.68 -10.12 13.57
CA ASN A 271 -3.04 -10.04 14.09
C ASN A 271 -3.43 -8.62 14.47
N HIS A 272 -2.52 -7.83 15.02
CA HIS A 272 -2.76 -6.43 15.35
C HIS A 272 -3.00 -5.60 14.09
N ILE A 273 -2.11 -5.68 13.10
CA ILE A 273 -2.24 -4.96 11.83
C ILE A 273 -3.53 -5.36 11.11
N ARG A 274 -3.86 -6.66 11.01
CA ARG A 274 -5.10 -7.11 10.36
C ARG A 274 -6.39 -6.59 11.02
N GLN A 275 -6.34 -6.25 12.31
CA GLN A 275 -7.49 -5.66 13.01
C GLN A 275 -7.63 -4.15 12.77
N LEU A 276 -6.53 -3.48 12.45
CA LEU A 276 -6.54 -2.09 11.99
C LEU A 276 -6.96 -2.04 10.52
N ASP A 277 -6.23 -2.78 9.70
CA ASP A 277 -6.43 -2.86 8.27
C ASP A 277 -6.51 -4.32 7.83
N GLY A 278 -7.75 -4.79 7.73
CA GLY A 278 -8.03 -6.16 7.32
C GLY A 278 -8.12 -6.35 5.81
N HIS A 279 -7.96 -5.27 5.01
CA HIS A 279 -8.17 -5.27 3.56
C HIS A 279 -9.47 -6.01 3.17
N GLN A 280 -10.55 -5.70 3.89
CA GLN A 280 -11.87 -6.28 3.63
C GLN A 280 -12.47 -5.61 2.39
N PRO A 281 -13.33 -6.30 1.61
CA PRO A 281 -13.98 -5.65 0.48
C PRO A 281 -14.86 -4.49 0.96
N PHE A 282 -14.83 -3.37 0.24
CA PHE A 282 -15.81 -2.30 0.39
C PHE A 282 -17.12 -2.71 -0.27
N ASP A 283 -17.95 -3.44 0.48
CA ASP A 283 -19.16 -4.09 0.00
C ASP A 283 -20.45 -3.25 0.18
N HIS A 284 -20.32 -2.01 0.65
CA HIS A 284 -21.43 -1.09 0.87
C HIS A 284 -21.64 -0.13 -0.33
N PRO A 285 -22.89 0.19 -0.74
CA PRO A 285 -23.16 1.07 -1.90
C PRO A 285 -22.52 2.47 -1.88
N ILE A 286 -22.03 2.90 -0.71
CA ILE A 286 -21.27 4.15 -0.56
C ILE A 286 -19.95 4.12 -1.33
N ALA A 287 -19.36 2.94 -1.60
CA ALA A 287 -18.16 2.81 -2.42
C ALA A 287 -18.31 3.58 -3.74
N LYS A 288 -19.50 3.51 -4.37
CA LYS A 288 -19.80 4.24 -5.60
C LYS A 288 -19.59 5.76 -5.44
N LYS A 289 -20.05 6.33 -4.32
CA LYS A 289 -19.88 7.77 -4.04
C LYS A 289 -18.42 8.16 -3.80
N ILE A 290 -17.61 7.27 -3.23
CA ILE A 290 -16.17 7.48 -3.06
C ILE A 290 -15.50 7.54 -4.43
N ILE A 291 -15.80 6.59 -5.31
CA ILE A 291 -15.27 6.55 -6.67
C ILE A 291 -15.76 7.74 -7.51
N GLU A 292 -17.02 8.14 -7.40
CA GLU A 292 -17.56 9.33 -8.09
C GLU A 292 -16.93 10.63 -7.61
N LEU A 293 -16.54 10.71 -6.33
CA LEU A 293 -15.85 11.87 -5.75
C LEU A 293 -14.41 12.00 -6.28
N ILE A 294 -13.68 10.88 -6.35
CA ILE A 294 -12.25 10.86 -6.69
C ILE A 294 -12.04 10.82 -8.21
N GLN A 295 -12.94 10.15 -8.95
CA GLN A 295 -12.86 9.91 -10.39
C GLN A 295 -11.51 9.30 -10.85
N PRO A 296 -11.05 8.19 -10.24
CA PRO A 296 -9.73 7.65 -10.54
C PRO A 296 -9.66 7.03 -11.94
N GLU A 297 -8.46 7.00 -12.49
CA GLU A 297 -8.13 6.23 -13.70
C GLU A 297 -8.12 4.72 -13.40
N PHE A 298 -7.64 4.33 -12.22
CA PHE A 298 -7.52 2.95 -11.75
C PHE A 298 -8.22 2.76 -10.40
N CYS A 299 -9.10 1.77 -10.30
CA CYS A 299 -9.69 1.33 -9.05
C CYS A 299 -9.30 -0.13 -8.80
N VAL A 300 -8.44 -0.33 -7.80
CA VAL A 300 -7.85 -1.62 -7.47
C VAL A 300 -8.63 -2.20 -6.29
N TYR A 301 -9.11 -3.42 -6.46
CA TYR A 301 -9.70 -4.20 -5.40
C TYR A 301 -8.59 -4.84 -4.57
N GLU A 302 -7.93 -4.03 -3.75
CA GLU A 302 -6.83 -4.46 -2.89
C GLU A 302 -7.38 -5.10 -1.61
N THR A 303 -7.72 -6.39 -1.73
CA THR A 303 -8.33 -7.14 -0.63
C THR A 303 -7.43 -8.29 -0.20
N ALA A 304 -7.66 -8.85 1.00
CA ALA A 304 -6.90 -9.97 1.53
C ALA A 304 -7.69 -11.30 1.56
N PRO A 305 -8.06 -11.88 0.39
CA PRO A 305 -8.70 -13.19 0.33
C PRO A 305 -7.71 -14.32 0.70
N ASN A 306 -8.23 -15.48 1.04
CA ASN A 306 -7.48 -16.68 1.38
C ASN A 306 -7.56 -17.77 0.30
N SER A 307 -8.34 -17.54 -0.76
CA SER A 307 -8.49 -18.47 -1.89
C SER A 307 -8.98 -17.75 -3.16
N ARG A 308 -8.83 -18.40 -4.32
CA ARG A 308 -9.45 -17.98 -5.59
C ARG A 308 -10.95 -17.74 -5.49
N HIS A 309 -11.65 -18.61 -4.75
CA HIS A 309 -13.11 -18.51 -4.56
C HIS A 309 -13.49 -17.28 -3.73
N GLU A 310 -12.73 -17.00 -2.67
CA GLU A 310 -12.94 -15.81 -1.84
C GLU A 310 -12.60 -14.53 -2.61
N LEU A 311 -11.54 -14.53 -3.42
CA LEU A 311 -11.21 -13.42 -4.32
C LEU A 311 -12.37 -13.12 -5.29
N ALA A 312 -12.93 -14.14 -5.95
CA ALA A 312 -14.09 -13.96 -6.83
C ALA A 312 -15.30 -13.40 -6.08
N TYR A 313 -15.54 -13.88 -4.86
CA TYR A 313 -16.61 -13.39 -4.00
C TYR A 313 -16.41 -11.90 -3.63
N PHE A 314 -15.19 -11.49 -3.27
CA PHE A 314 -14.85 -10.11 -2.96
C PHE A 314 -15.01 -9.20 -4.19
N ILE A 315 -14.50 -9.61 -5.35
CA ILE A 315 -14.68 -8.88 -6.62
C ILE A 315 -16.18 -8.67 -6.90
N LYS A 316 -17.00 -9.72 -6.76
CA LYS A 316 -18.45 -9.62 -6.94
C LYS A 316 -19.11 -8.63 -5.97
N LYS A 317 -18.69 -8.64 -4.69
CA LYS A 317 -19.20 -7.71 -3.68
C LYS A 317 -18.89 -6.26 -4.01
N GLN A 318 -17.65 -5.98 -4.42
CA GLN A 318 -17.25 -4.61 -4.77
C GLN A 318 -17.90 -4.15 -6.07
N ASN A 319 -18.00 -5.02 -7.09
CA ASN A 319 -18.78 -4.71 -8.30
C ASN A 319 -20.22 -4.33 -7.97
N LYS A 320 -20.89 -5.10 -7.10
CA LYS A 320 -22.25 -4.78 -6.63
C LYS A 320 -22.29 -3.44 -5.89
N ALA A 321 -21.32 -3.17 -5.01
CA ALA A 321 -21.23 -1.91 -4.26
C ALA A 321 -21.02 -0.69 -5.18
N LEU A 322 -20.32 -0.87 -6.31
CA LEU A 322 -20.16 0.15 -7.34
C LEU A 322 -21.36 0.24 -8.30
N GLY A 323 -22.37 -0.62 -8.15
CA GLY A 323 -23.53 -0.67 -9.05
C GLY A 323 -23.22 -1.25 -10.43
N ILE A 324 -22.15 -2.04 -10.54
CA ILE A 324 -21.75 -2.73 -11.76
C ILE A 324 -22.43 -4.10 -11.74
N LEU A 325 -23.36 -4.30 -12.67
CA LEU A 325 -24.09 -5.55 -12.81
C LEU A 325 -23.14 -6.64 -13.32
N SER A 326 -23.06 -7.75 -12.57
CA SER A 326 -22.41 -9.00 -12.97
C SER A 326 -23.40 -9.95 -13.60
#